data_AF-A0A3B1DS03-F1
#
_entry.id   AF-A0A3B1DS03-F1
#
_cell.length_a   1.000
_cell.length_b   1.000
_cell.length_c   1.000
_cell.angle_alpha   90.00
_cell.angle_beta   90.00
_cell.angle_gamma   90.00
#
_symmetry.space_group_name_H-M   'P 1'
#
loop_
_entity.id
_entity.type
_entity.pdbx_description
1 polymer ?
#
loop_
_entity_poly.entity_id
_entity_poly.type
_entity_poly.pdbx_seq_one_letter_code
_entity_poly.pdbx_strand_id
1 'polypeptide(L)'
;KRGGFTDSIRCASLEGAFSLWEEYLEEAKKHVTALGSEALELKYEDLVSEPYELLRQLAGFCDLEVSDSDIQRASVVVKKDRAYAYKENPELAAFSEKVEDRLTSQGY
;
A
#
# COMPACT_ATOMS: atom_id res chain seq x y z
N LYS A 1 24.16 -5.45 -13.89
CA LYS A 1 23.40 -4.31 -13.35
C LYS A 1 22.72 -4.76 -12.07
N ARG A 2 23.30 -4.45 -10.91
CA ARG A 2 22.66 -4.59 -9.59
C ARG A 2 22.55 -3.17 -9.04
N GLY A 3 21.31 -2.74 -8.86
CA GLY A 3 20.94 -1.36 -8.56
C GLY A 3 19.45 -1.38 -8.27
N GLY A 4 19.07 -2.19 -7.28
CA GLY A 4 17.74 -2.20 -6.69
C GLY A 4 17.83 -1.71 -5.25
N PHE A 5 16.73 -1.18 -4.72
CA PHE A 5 16.65 -0.60 -3.38
C PHE A 5 17.11 -1.54 -2.24
N THR A 6 17.17 -2.84 -2.50
CA THR A 6 17.66 -3.87 -1.57
C THR A 6 19.13 -3.72 -1.17
N ASP A 7 19.93 -2.99 -1.94
CA ASP A 7 21.37 -2.78 -1.65
C ASP A 7 21.65 -1.48 -0.86
N SER A 8 20.60 -0.74 -0.47
CA SER A 8 20.78 0.45 0.39
C SER A 8 21.11 0.03 1.82
N ILE A 9 22.14 0.65 2.43
CA ILE A 9 22.48 0.45 3.85
C ILE A 9 21.26 0.68 4.77
N ARG A 10 20.33 1.54 4.35
CA ARG A 10 19.08 1.81 5.09
C ARG A 10 18.21 0.56 5.22
N CYS A 11 18.25 -0.37 4.26
CA CYS A 11 17.50 -1.62 4.31
C CYS A 11 18.17 -2.70 5.19
N ALA A 12 19.30 -2.42 5.84
CA ALA A 12 19.96 -3.34 6.76
C ALA A 12 19.31 -3.41 8.16
N SER A 13 18.32 -2.56 8.44
CA SER A 13 17.55 -2.57 9.69
C SER A 13 16.09 -2.20 9.45
N LEU A 14 15.18 -2.66 10.32
CA LEU A 14 13.76 -2.31 10.26
C LEU A 14 13.56 -0.79 10.38
N GLU A 15 14.28 -0.14 11.28
CA GLU A 15 14.22 1.32 11.46
C GLU A 15 14.64 2.05 10.19
N GLY A 16 15.81 1.70 9.61
CA GLY A 16 16.29 2.35 8.40
C GLY A 16 15.38 2.11 7.18
N ALA A 17 14.82 0.90 7.06
CA ALA A 17 13.87 0.56 6.01
C ALA A 17 12.54 1.30 6.18
N PHE A 18 12.07 1.43 7.42
CA PHE A 18 10.83 2.15 7.74
C PHE A 18 10.99 3.66 7.51
N SER A 19 12.10 4.27 7.90
CA SER A 19 12.38 5.67 7.56
C SER A 19 12.49 5.91 6.06
N LEU A 20 13.00 4.93 5.30
CA LEU A 20 13.00 5.03 3.84
C LEU A 20 11.56 4.99 3.30
N TRP A 21 10.73 4.10 3.81
CA TRP A 21 9.31 4.04 3.45
C TRP A 21 8.57 5.34 3.77
N GLU A 22 8.85 5.97 4.92
CA GLU A 22 8.26 7.28 5.28
C GLU A 22 8.60 8.38 4.26
N GLU A 23 9.87 8.47 3.85
CA GLU A 23 10.30 9.44 2.82
C GLU A 23 9.59 9.21 1.48
N TYR A 24 9.40 7.95 1.10
CA TYR A 24 8.69 7.60 -0.12
C TYR A 24 7.22 7.98 -0.04
N LEU A 25 6.57 7.76 1.10
CA LEU A 25 5.19 8.18 1.31
C LEU A 25 5.05 9.70 1.30
N GLU A 26 5.98 10.43 1.93
CA GLU A 26 5.95 11.89 1.93
C GLU A 26 6.02 12.43 0.50
N GLU A 27 6.93 11.90 -0.33
CA GLU A 27 7.04 12.32 -1.73
C GLU A 27 5.84 11.90 -2.57
N ALA A 28 5.33 10.68 -2.38
CA ALA A 28 4.11 10.22 -3.05
C ALA A 28 2.90 11.10 -2.72
N LYS A 29 2.72 11.49 -1.44
CA LYS A 29 1.64 12.38 -1.00
C LYS A 29 1.72 13.76 -1.65
N LYS A 30 2.93 14.31 -1.84
CA LYS A 30 3.14 15.56 -2.58
C LYS A 30 2.66 15.43 -4.03
N HIS A 31 3.01 14.32 -4.70
CA HIS A 31 2.57 14.06 -6.07
C HIS A 31 1.05 13.87 -6.19
N VAL A 32 0.45 13.07 -5.31
CA VAL A 32 -1.01 12.87 -5.26
C VAL A 32 -1.72 14.20 -5.04
N THR A 33 -1.25 15.00 -4.09
CA THR A 33 -1.82 16.34 -3.82
C THR A 33 -1.71 17.26 -5.04
N ALA A 34 -0.56 17.23 -5.74
CA ALA A 34 -0.33 18.06 -6.93
C ALA A 34 -1.22 17.67 -8.12
N LEU A 35 -1.53 16.37 -8.27
CA LEU A 35 -2.40 15.83 -9.33
C LEU A 35 -3.90 16.04 -9.03
N GLY A 36 -4.28 16.25 -7.77
CA GLY A 36 -5.66 16.51 -7.38
C GLY A 36 -6.59 15.38 -7.84
N SER A 37 -7.58 15.70 -8.68
CA SER A 37 -8.54 14.72 -9.22
C SER A 37 -7.93 13.71 -10.19
N GLU A 38 -6.72 13.96 -10.69
CA GLU A 38 -5.99 13.01 -11.56
C GLU A 38 -5.18 11.98 -10.76
N ALA A 39 -5.35 11.94 -9.43
CA ALA A 39 -4.80 10.91 -8.56
C ALA A 39 -5.90 10.25 -7.72
N LEU A 40 -5.70 8.97 -7.43
CA LEU A 40 -6.53 8.19 -6.52
C LEU A 40 -5.62 7.52 -5.49
N GLU A 41 -5.85 7.82 -4.21
CA GLU A 41 -5.15 7.19 -3.09
C GLU A 41 -6.00 6.05 -2.52
N LEU A 42 -5.39 4.89 -2.31
CA LEU A 42 -6.02 3.70 -1.76
C LEU A 42 -5.06 3.02 -0.78
N LYS A 43 -5.60 2.50 0.33
CA LYS A 43 -4.85 1.67 1.27
C LYS A 43 -4.74 0.24 0.72
N TYR A 44 -3.53 -0.32 0.75
CA TYR A 44 -3.29 -1.69 0.26
C TYR A 44 -4.16 -2.70 1.01
N GLU A 45 -4.24 -2.57 2.33
CA GLU A 45 -5.00 -3.47 3.17
C GLU A 45 -6.50 -3.43 2.87
N ASP A 46 -7.04 -2.27 2.53
CA ASP A 46 -8.43 -2.10 2.14
C ASP A 46 -8.67 -2.74 0.76
N LEU A 47 -7.80 -2.50 -0.22
CA LEU A 47 -7.87 -3.11 -1.56
C LEU A 47 -7.85 -4.64 -1.47
N VAL A 48 -7.08 -5.20 -0.57
CA VAL A 48 -6.94 -6.64 -0.44
C VAL A 48 -8.08 -7.26 0.36
N SER A 49 -8.63 -6.54 1.34
CA SER A 49 -9.76 -7.00 2.17
C SER A 49 -11.10 -6.88 1.45
N GLU A 50 -11.31 -5.76 0.75
CA GLU A 50 -12.52 -5.38 0.03
C GLU A 50 -12.25 -5.13 -1.47
N PRO A 51 -11.69 -6.13 -2.20
CA PRO A 51 -11.19 -5.92 -3.57
C PRO A 51 -12.28 -5.55 -4.55
N TYR A 52 -13.51 -6.03 -4.37
CA TYR A 52 -14.58 -5.81 -5.34
C TYR A 52 -14.94 -4.32 -5.50
N GLU A 53 -15.26 -3.65 -4.40
CA GLU A 53 -15.68 -2.24 -4.43
C GLU A 53 -14.54 -1.32 -4.87
N LEU A 54 -13.31 -1.59 -4.40
CA LEU A 54 -12.15 -0.78 -4.76
C LEU A 54 -11.68 -1.00 -6.20
N LEU A 55 -11.80 -2.23 -6.74
CA LEU A 55 -11.56 -2.47 -8.17
C LEU A 55 -12.61 -1.79 -9.05
N ARG A 56 -13.87 -1.74 -8.61
CA ARG A 56 -14.92 -1.00 -9.30
C ARG A 56 -14.63 0.51 -9.32
N GLN A 57 -14.23 1.07 -8.18
CA GLN A 57 -13.81 2.47 -8.10
C GLN A 57 -12.61 2.76 -9.01
N LEU A 58 -11.60 1.88 -9.01
CA LEU A 58 -10.42 1.97 -9.88
C LEU A 58 -10.79 1.91 -11.37
N ALA A 59 -11.70 1.03 -11.75
CA ALA A 59 -12.17 0.95 -13.13
C ALA A 59 -12.84 2.25 -13.57
N GLY A 60 -13.67 2.85 -12.70
CA GLY A 60 -14.28 4.16 -12.96
C GLY A 60 -13.25 5.29 -13.02
N PHE A 61 -12.25 5.29 -12.14
CA PHE A 61 -11.17 6.28 -12.14
C PHE A 61 -10.31 6.21 -13.41
N CYS A 62 -10.02 5.01 -13.89
CA CYS A 62 -9.21 4.76 -15.08
C CYS A 62 -10.02 4.80 -16.40
N ASP A 63 -11.32 5.10 -16.35
CA ASP A 63 -12.24 5.09 -17.49
C ASP A 63 -12.19 3.76 -18.29
N LEU A 64 -12.17 2.63 -17.56
CA LEU A 64 -12.11 1.30 -18.15
C LEU A 64 -13.52 0.76 -18.43
N GLU A 65 -13.76 0.35 -19.68
CA GLU A 65 -14.94 -0.43 -20.05
C GLU A 65 -14.81 -1.87 -19.54
N VAL A 66 -15.33 -2.13 -18.34
CA VAL A 66 -15.35 -3.47 -17.72
C VAL A 66 -16.76 -3.85 -17.30
N SER A 67 -17.09 -5.14 -17.41
CA SER A 67 -18.34 -5.65 -16.85
C SER A 67 -18.22 -5.92 -15.36
N ASP A 68 -19.36 -5.96 -14.67
CA ASP A 68 -19.46 -6.41 -13.28
C ASP A 68 -18.81 -7.80 -13.06
N SER A 69 -18.98 -8.68 -14.05
CA SER A 69 -18.40 -10.03 -14.04
C SER A 69 -16.87 -10.04 -14.13
N ASP A 70 -16.27 -9.05 -14.80
CA ASP A 70 -14.81 -8.90 -14.87
C ASP A 70 -14.24 -8.48 -13.52
N ILE A 71 -14.91 -7.53 -12.85
CA ILE A 71 -14.55 -7.07 -11.51
C ILE A 71 -14.69 -8.22 -10.51
N GLN A 72 -15.78 -8.98 -10.57
CA GLN A 72 -15.99 -10.16 -9.71
C GLN A 72 -14.89 -11.21 -9.89
N ARG A 73 -14.49 -11.48 -11.14
CA ARG A 73 -13.43 -12.44 -11.45
C ARG A 73 -12.07 -11.97 -10.96
N ALA A 74 -11.77 -10.67 -11.10
CA ALA A 74 -10.54 -10.08 -10.58
C ALA A 74 -10.51 -10.05 -9.05
N SER A 75 -11.64 -9.79 -8.39
CA SER A 75 -11.70 -9.72 -6.92
C SER A 75 -11.44 -11.07 -6.26
N VAL A 76 -11.81 -12.18 -6.90
CA VAL A 76 -11.61 -13.54 -6.38
C VAL A 76 -10.15 -13.99 -6.39
N VAL A 77 -9.31 -13.46 -7.29
CA VAL A 77 -7.88 -13.83 -7.33
C VAL A 77 -7.04 -13.08 -6.29
N VAL A 78 -7.61 -12.06 -5.64
CA VAL A 78 -6.94 -11.30 -4.59
C VAL A 78 -6.85 -12.13 -3.32
N LYS A 79 -5.62 -12.27 -2.82
CA LYS A 79 -5.28 -13.01 -1.61
C LYS A 79 -5.57 -12.17 -0.38
N LYS A 80 -6.81 -12.26 0.14
CA LYS A 80 -7.31 -11.45 1.27
C LYS A 80 -6.46 -11.56 2.54
N ASP A 81 -5.83 -12.72 2.75
CA ASP A 81 -4.89 -13.02 3.84
C ASP A 81 -3.60 -12.18 3.80
N ARG A 82 -3.35 -11.44 2.71
CA ARG A 82 -2.20 -10.53 2.61
C ARG A 82 -2.40 -9.21 3.32
N ALA A 83 -3.65 -8.82 3.60
CA ALA A 83 -3.92 -7.63 4.40
C ALA A 83 -3.33 -7.82 5.81
N TYR A 84 -2.51 -6.86 6.26
CA TYR A 84 -1.85 -6.90 7.57
C TYR A 84 -1.01 -8.15 7.86
N ALA A 85 -0.52 -8.86 6.85
CA ALA A 85 0.25 -10.10 7.03
C ALA A 85 1.52 -9.93 7.90
N TYR A 86 2.05 -8.71 8.04
CA TYR A 86 3.17 -8.43 8.94
C TYR A 86 2.84 -8.77 10.41
N LYS A 87 1.56 -8.75 10.81
CA LYS A 87 1.13 -9.07 12.18
C LYS A 87 1.37 -10.53 12.56
N GLU A 88 1.50 -11.43 11.58
CA GLU A 88 1.81 -12.85 11.83
C GLU A 88 3.29 -13.06 12.18
N ASN A 89 4.15 -12.07 11.93
CA ASN A 89 5.55 -12.10 12.33
C ASN A 89 5.73 -11.32 13.65
N PRO A 90 6.14 -11.98 14.76
CA PRO A 90 6.27 -11.31 16.06
C PRO A 90 7.25 -10.13 16.08
N GLU A 91 8.33 -10.19 15.31
CA GLU A 91 9.31 -9.10 15.22
C GLU A 91 8.71 -7.88 14.52
N LEU A 92 7.97 -8.09 13.42
CA LEU A 92 7.32 -7.02 12.68
C LEU A 92 6.13 -6.44 13.46
N ALA A 93 5.35 -7.28 14.14
CA ALA A 93 4.28 -6.85 15.02
C ALA A 93 4.81 -5.94 16.14
N ALA A 94 5.84 -6.39 16.87
CA ALA A 94 6.47 -5.58 17.92
C ALA A 94 7.09 -4.28 17.38
N PHE A 95 7.69 -4.33 16.17
CA PHE A 95 8.20 -3.12 15.53
C PHE A 95 7.06 -2.15 15.17
N SER A 96 5.93 -2.65 14.65
CA SER A 96 4.77 -1.81 14.31
C SER A 96 4.18 -1.10 15.51
N GLU A 97 4.11 -1.76 16.68
CA GLU A 97 3.70 -1.14 17.94
C GLU A 97 4.68 -0.05 18.38
N LYS A 98 5.99 -0.29 18.22
CA LYS A 98 7.02 0.70 18.54
C LYS A 98 6.92 1.97 17.70
N VAL A 99 6.44 1.88 16.46
CA VAL A 99 6.33 3.02 15.52
C VAL A 99 4.88 3.44 15.27
N GLU A 100 3.94 3.08 16.15
CA GLU A 100 2.50 3.33 15.98
C GLU A 100 2.17 4.81 15.69
N ASP A 101 2.77 5.74 16.43
CA ASP A 101 2.56 7.18 16.22
C ASP A 101 2.97 7.62 14.79
N ARG A 102 4.05 7.04 14.27
CA ARG A 102 4.56 7.32 12.92
C ARG A 102 3.65 6.71 11.85
N LEU A 103 3.19 5.47 12.06
CA LEU A 103 2.19 4.84 11.19
C LEU A 103 0.90 5.67 11.14
N THR A 104 0.40 6.08 12.30
CA THR A 104 -0.80 6.91 12.42
C THR A 104 -0.65 8.23 11.66
N SER A 105 0.52 8.89 11.76
CA SER A 105 0.82 10.11 11.01
C SER A 105 0.77 9.92 9.49
N GLN A 106 0.97 8.67 9.03
CA GLN A 106 0.91 8.30 7.64
C GLN A 106 -0.48 7.82 7.19
N GLY A 107 -1.45 7.67 8.09
CA GLY A 107 -2.81 7.17 7.81
C GLY A 107 -2.97 5.66 8.02
N TYR A 108 -2.04 5.02 8.75
CA TYR A 108 -2.06 3.58 9.02
C TYR A 108 -2.63 3.23 10.37
#